data_AF-A0A519QGF0-F1
#
_entry.id   AF-A0A519QGF0-F1
#
_cell.length_a   1.000
_cell.length_b   1.000
_cell.length_c   1.000
_cell.angle_alpha   90.00
_cell.angle_beta   90.00
_cell.angle_gamma   90.00
#
_symmetry.space_group_name_H-M   'P 1'
#
loop_
_entity.id
_entity.type
_entity.pdbx_description
1 polymer ?
#
loop_
_entity_poly.entity_id
_entity_poly.type
_entity_poly.pdbx_seq_one_letter_code
_entity_poly.pdbx_strand_id
1 'polypeptide(L)' 'TQYLRVVVGQLRQKLETDPATPTLLLTEPGVGYRLDV' A
#
# COMPACT_ATOMS: atom_id res chain seq x y z
N THR A 1 -8.40 14.32 -4.99
CA THR A 1 -8.88 13.45 -3.89
C THR A 1 -7.76 12.49 -3.51
N GLN A 2 -7.23 12.54 -2.28
CA GLN A 2 -6.09 11.71 -1.82
C GLN A 2 -6.51 10.46 -1.02
N TYR A 3 -7.79 10.09 -1.05
CA TYR A 3 -8.36 9.10 -0.13
C TYR A 3 -7.71 7.72 -0.23
N LEU A 4 -7.45 7.23 -1.45
CA LEU A 4 -6.86 5.91 -1.66
C LEU A 4 -5.46 5.79 -1.04
N ARG A 5 -4.61 6.80 -1.20
CA ARG A 5 -3.25 6.78 -0.62
C ARG A 5 -3.29 6.73 0.91
N VAL A 6 -4.22 7.45 1.52
CA VAL A 6 -4.39 7.46 2.98
C VAL A 6 -4.83 6.07 3.47
N VAL A 7 -5.85 5.50 2.84
CA VAL A 7 -6.35 4.17 3.20
C VAL A 7 -5.28 3.10 2.98
N VAL A 8 -4.53 3.14 1.87
CA VAL A 8 -3.42 2.19 1.64
C VAL A 8 -2.32 2.34 2.69
N GLY A 9 -2.00 3.57 3.10
CA GLY A 9 -1.05 3.81 4.21
C GLY A 9 -1.52 3.16 5.52
N GLN A 10 -2.81 3.29 5.85
CA GLN A 10 -3.40 2.65 7.03
C GLN A 10 -3.42 1.13 6.92
N LEU A 11 -3.66 0.58 5.74
CA LEU A 11 -3.62 -0.87 5.52
C LEU A 11 -2.20 -1.43 5.65
N ARG A 12 -1.19 -0.75 5.10
CA ARG A 12 0.21 -1.16 5.25
C ARG A 12 0.62 -1.23 6.72
N GLN A 13 0.23 -0.25 7.53
CA GLN A 13 0.48 -0.28 8.97
C GLN A 13 -0.14 -1.47 9.72
N LYS A 14 -1.18 -2.09 9.15
CA LYS A 14 -1.91 -3.20 9.80
C LYS A 14 -1.51 -4.57 9.27
N LEU A 15 -1.06 -4.65 8.01
CA LEU A 15 -0.85 -5.91 7.30
C LEU A 15 0.62 -6.19 6.99
N GLU A 16 1.42 -5.16 6.72
CA GLU A 16 2.83 -5.35 6.41
C GLU A 16 3.63 -5.60 7.69
N THR A 17 4.67 -6.42 7.59
CA THR A 17 5.62 -6.59 8.70
C THR A 17 6.44 -5.30 8.90
N ASP A 18 6.85 -4.66 7.81
CA ASP A 18 7.45 -3.32 7.81
C ASP A 18 6.71 -2.41 6.80
N PRO A 19 5.91 -1.43 7.27
CA PRO A 19 5.18 -0.52 6.39
C PRO A 19 6.08 0.36 5.50
N ALA A 20 7.36 0.56 5.86
CA ALA A 20 8.31 1.31 5.04
C ALA A 20 8.85 0.50 3.86
N THR A 21 8.81 -0.82 3.96
CA THR A 21 9.24 -1.76 2.92
C THR A 21 8.09 -2.73 2.56
N PRO A 22 6.99 -2.23 1.96
CA PRO A 22 5.79 -3.04 1.73
C PRO A 22 6.05 -4.17 0.73
N THR A 23 5.59 -5.38 1.06
CA THR A 23 5.68 -6.57 0.20
C THR A 23 4.32 -7.05 -0.28
N LEU A 24 3.24 -6.77 0.47
CA LEU A 24 1.88 -7.17 0.11
C LEU A 24 1.19 -6.10 -0.76
N LEU A 25 1.20 -4.84 -0.33
CA LEU A 25 0.52 -3.73 -1.01
C LEU A 25 1.55 -2.88 -1.75
N LEU A 26 1.80 -3.21 -3.02
CA LEU A 26 2.81 -2.55 -3.85
C LEU A 26 2.25 -1.33 -4.56
N THR A 27 3.07 -0.29 -4.72
CA THR A 27 2.71 0.88 -5.52
C THR A 27 3.17 0.64 -6.96
N GLU A 28 2.26 0.77 -7.92
CA GLU A 28 2.58 0.77 -9.35
C GLU A 28 2.49 2.21 -9.90
N PRO A 29 3.63 2.87 -10.18
CA PRO A 29 3.64 4.25 -10.63
C PRO A 29 2.79 4.47 -11.89
N GLY A 30 1.91 5.46 -11.86
CA GLY A 30 1.01 5.78 -12.97
C GLY A 30 -0.20 4.85 -13.12
N VAL A 31 -0.27 3.75 -12.35
CA VAL A 31 -1.37 2.78 -12.39
C VAL A 31 -2.18 2.80 -11.10
N GLY A 32 -1.51 2.63 -9.95
CA GLY A 32 -2.18 2.55 -8.65
C GLY A 32 -1.46 1.63 -7.66
N TYR A 33 -2.20 0.67 -7.13
CA TYR A 33 -1.70 -0.29 -6.14
C TYR A 33 -2.02 -1.71 -6.56
N ARG A 34 -1.09 -2.64 -6.31
CA ARG A 34 -1.25 -4.08 -6.57
C ARG A 34 -1.12 -4.83 -5.25
N LEU A 35 -1.93 -5.88 -5.09
CA LEU A 35 -1.80 -6.85 -4.01
C LEU A 35 -0.95 -8.02 -4.50
N ASP A 36 0.11 -8.35 -3.78
CA ASP A 36 0.90 -9.57 -3.94
C ASP A 36 0.62 -10.49 -2.74
N VAL A 37 0.31 -11.77 -3.01
CA VAL A 37 -0.12 -12.77 -2.02
C VAL A 37 0.71 -14.04 -2.12
#